data_AF-A0A261BMG3-F1
#
_entry.id   AF-A0A261BMG3-F1
#
_cell.length_a   1.000
_cell.length_b   1.000
_cell.length_c   1.000
_cell.angle_alpha   90.00
_cell.angle_beta   90.00
_cell.angle_gamma   90.00
#
_symmetry.space_group_name_H-M   'P 1'
#
loop_
_entity.id
_entity.type
_entity.pdbx_description
1 polymer ?
#
loop_
_entity_poly.entity_id
_entity_poly.type
_entity_poly.pdbx_seq_one_letter_code
_entity_poly.pdbx_strand_id
1 'polypeptide(L)'
;MTFSSSSILILVQIFIGITLISKCYALPPKGCTSCLMVPIEESEKAGISSTNKTRNTETGCFVQTVQCASKENDSDTYIQFNKGRKGLFAAVQQTIQLFCNEEGKWEFRHSRLTLTVNSLTCLST
;
A
#
# COMPACT_ATOMS: atom_id res chain seq x y z
N MET A 1 -20.51 12.83 52.39
CA MET A 1 -20.42 13.75 51.24
C MET A 1 -21.27 13.16 50.13
N THR A 2 -22.49 13.65 49.94
CA THR A 2 -23.46 13.14 48.96
C THR A 2 -23.20 13.83 47.61
N PHE A 3 -22.60 13.12 46.66
CA PHE A 3 -22.50 13.61 45.29
C PHE A 3 -23.88 13.55 44.63
N SER A 4 -24.39 14.71 44.22
CA SER A 4 -25.68 14.85 43.54
C SER A 4 -25.67 14.08 42.21
N SER A 5 -26.71 13.28 41.94
CA SER A 5 -26.89 12.52 40.68
C SER A 5 -26.73 13.39 39.42
N SER A 6 -27.04 14.69 39.51
CA SER A 6 -26.89 15.65 38.41
C SER A 6 -25.42 15.86 38.02
N SER A 7 -24.48 15.78 38.97
CA SER A 7 -23.05 15.96 38.72
C SER A 7 -22.42 14.80 37.93
N ILE A 8 -22.96 13.59 38.08
CA ILE A 8 -22.49 12.39 37.39
C ILE A 8 -22.95 12.38 35.93
N LEU A 9 -24.19 12.80 35.65
CA LEU A 9 -24.74 12.91 34.30
C LEU A 9 -23.97 13.92 33.43
N ILE A 10 -23.55 15.04 34.01
CA ILE A 10 -22.76 16.06 33.31
C ILE A 10 -21.37 15.52 32.93
N LEU A 11 -20.71 14.79 33.84
CA LEU A 11 -19.41 14.16 33.57
C LEU A 11 -19.49 13.11 32.44
N VAL A 12 -20.57 12.32 32.40
CA VAL A 12 -20.80 11.32 31.33
C VAL A 12 -21.01 12.00 29.97
N GLN A 13 -21.76 13.10 29.90
CA GLN A 13 -21.98 13.85 28.66
C GLN A 13 -20.69 14.48 28.12
N ILE A 14 -19.83 15.00 29.01
CA ILE A 14 -18.52 15.56 28.65
C ILE A 14 -17.59 14.47 28.11
N PHE A 15 -17.56 13.28 28.75
CA PHE A 15 -16.75 12.16 28.27
C PHE A 15 -17.17 11.66 26.89
N ILE A 16 -18.48 11.56 26.63
CA ILE A 16 -18.99 11.15 25.30
C ILE A 16 -18.62 12.19 24.23
N GLY A 17 -18.72 13.48 24.54
CA GLY A 17 -18.31 14.57 23.63
C GLY A 17 -16.82 14.53 23.27
N ILE A 18 -15.94 14.22 24.23
CA ILE A 18 -14.48 14.15 24.01
C ILE A 18 -14.10 12.90 23.19
N THR A 19 -14.80 11.76 23.38
CA THR A 19 -14.54 10.56 22.57
C THR A 19 -14.90 10.71 21.10
N LEU A 20 -15.84 11.60 20.74
CA LEU A 20 -16.26 11.85 19.36
C LEU A 20 -15.26 12.70 18.55
N ILE A 21 -14.42 13.51 19.22
CA ILE A 21 -13.42 14.36 18.55
C ILE A 21 -12.10 13.59 18.31
N SER A 22 -11.93 12.43 18.94
CA SER A 22 -10.71 11.60 18.82
C SER A 22 -10.62 10.78 17.53
N LYS A 23 -11.45 11.05 16.51
CA LYS A 23 -11.09 10.77 15.11
C LYS A 23 -10.17 11.87 14.58
N CYS A 24 -9.17 12.24 15.38
CA CYS A 24 -8.07 13.06 14.94
C CYS A 24 -7.49 12.35 13.73
N TYR A 25 -7.57 13.04 12.59
CA TYR A 25 -6.83 12.74 11.38
C TYR A 25 -5.36 12.67 11.78
N ALA A 26 -4.88 11.50 12.20
CA ALA A 26 -3.49 11.26 12.44
C ALA A 26 -2.81 11.58 11.11
N LEU A 27 -2.04 12.67 11.09
CA LEU A 27 -1.29 13.05 9.91
C LEU A 27 -0.48 11.83 9.48
N PRO A 28 -0.50 11.47 8.19
CA PRO A 28 0.19 10.27 7.74
C PRO A 28 1.67 10.37 8.13
N PRO A 29 2.30 9.26 8.53
CA PRO A 29 3.70 9.26 8.94
C PRO A 29 4.58 9.85 7.83
N LYS A 30 5.53 10.71 8.21
CA LYS A 30 6.23 11.64 7.30
C LYS A 30 6.85 11.00 6.06
N GLY A 31 7.29 9.74 6.13
CA GLY A 31 7.84 9.06 4.95
C GLY A 31 6.81 8.35 4.07
N CYS A 32 5.64 7.98 4.59
CA CYS A 32 4.71 7.15 3.80
C CYS A 32 3.99 7.91 2.67
N THR A 33 4.24 9.21 2.57
CA THR A 33 3.75 10.09 1.52
C THR A 33 4.88 10.72 0.70
N SER A 34 6.11 10.20 0.81
CA SER A 34 7.27 10.72 0.06
C SER A 34 7.72 9.82 -1.09
N CYS A 35 7.27 8.55 -1.13
CA CYS A 35 7.70 7.63 -2.17
C CYS A 35 7.37 8.14 -3.58
N LEU A 36 8.37 8.24 -4.45
CA LEU A 36 8.18 8.38 -5.90
C LEU A 36 7.72 7.05 -6.51
N MET A 37 7.17 7.05 -7.73
CA MET A 37 6.75 5.78 -8.34
C MET A 37 7.93 4.84 -8.52
N VAL A 38 7.74 3.56 -8.20
CA VAL A 38 8.72 2.52 -8.52
C VAL A 38 8.84 2.41 -10.04
N PRO A 39 10.05 2.51 -10.61
CA PRO A 39 10.26 2.35 -12.03
C PRO A 39 10.03 0.90 -12.47
N ILE A 40 9.42 0.75 -13.65
CA ILE A 40 9.40 -0.51 -14.38
C ILE A 40 10.54 -0.49 -15.38
N GLU A 41 11.49 -1.38 -15.19
CA GLU A 41 12.64 -1.57 -16.07
C GLU A 41 12.23 -2.35 -17.31
N GLU A 42 12.80 -1.96 -18.46
CA GLU A 42 12.58 -2.65 -19.72
C GLU A 42 13.38 -3.96 -19.79
N SER A 43 12.86 -4.91 -20.56
CA SER A 43 13.48 -6.20 -20.83
C SER A 43 13.12 -6.66 -22.24
N GLU A 44 13.98 -7.47 -22.86
CA GLU A 44 13.69 -8.10 -24.16
C GLU A 44 12.39 -8.92 -24.12
N LYS A 45 12.06 -9.50 -22.96
CA LYS A 45 10.85 -10.26 -22.70
C LYS A 45 9.76 -9.44 -21.99
N ALA A 46 9.72 -8.12 -22.20
CA ALA A 46 8.78 -7.26 -21.49
C ALA A 46 7.32 -7.54 -21.86
N GLY A 47 6.48 -7.70 -20.84
CA GLY A 47 5.02 -7.74 -20.97
C GLY A 47 4.40 -6.34 -21.12
N ILE A 48 3.07 -6.28 -21.04
CA ILE A 48 2.31 -5.02 -20.97
C ILE A 48 2.17 -4.63 -19.50
N SER A 49 2.63 -3.44 -19.13
CA SER A 49 2.54 -2.96 -17.75
C SER A 49 1.79 -1.64 -17.61
N SER A 50 1.00 -1.52 -16.55
CA SER A 50 0.35 -0.28 -16.14
C SER A 50 0.60 -0.03 -14.66
N THR A 51 0.76 1.25 -14.29
CA THR A 51 1.00 1.64 -12.90
C THR A 51 0.06 2.76 -12.50
N ASN A 52 -0.46 2.68 -11.29
CA ASN A 52 -1.27 3.72 -10.70
C ASN A 52 -0.86 3.94 -9.25
N LYS A 53 -0.65 5.20 -8.88
CA LYS A 53 -0.30 5.58 -7.51
C LYS A 53 -1.47 6.34 -6.88
N THR A 54 -1.99 5.80 -5.79
CA THR A 54 -3.09 6.39 -5.02
C THR A 54 -2.67 6.64 -3.58
N ARG A 55 -3.50 7.40 -2.85
CA ARG A 55 -3.40 7.53 -1.41
C ARG A 55 -4.46 6.62 -0.77
N ASN A 56 -4.02 5.72 0.10
CA ASN A 56 -4.93 4.90 0.90
C ASN A 56 -5.65 5.80 1.92
N THR A 57 -6.98 5.72 1.96
CA THR A 57 -7.83 6.59 2.76
C THR A 57 -7.84 6.24 4.25
N GLU A 58 -7.49 5.00 4.60
CA GLU A 58 -7.47 4.52 5.99
C GLU A 58 -6.14 4.88 6.68
N THR A 59 -5.03 4.72 5.97
CA THR A 59 -3.66 4.94 6.50
C THR A 59 -3.09 6.30 6.11
N GLY A 60 -3.66 6.96 5.09
CA GLY A 60 -3.13 8.19 4.51
C GLY A 60 -1.85 8.01 3.68
N CYS A 61 -1.31 6.79 3.59
CA CYS A 61 -0.06 6.46 2.91
C CYS A 61 -0.24 6.20 1.41
N PHE A 62 0.84 6.36 0.64
CA PHE A 62 0.81 6.05 -0.79
C PHE A 62 0.82 4.54 -1.04
N VAL A 63 0.01 4.13 -2.02
CA VAL A 63 -0.05 2.78 -2.55
C VAL A 63 0.19 2.86 -4.05
N GLN A 64 1.03 1.99 -4.59
CA GLN A 64 1.22 1.85 -6.02
C GLN A 64 0.69 0.49 -6.47
N THR A 65 -0.35 0.51 -7.29
CA THR A 65 -0.87 -0.68 -7.96
C THR A 65 -0.12 -0.86 -9.27
N VAL A 66 0.38 -2.08 -9.50
CA VAL A 66 1.09 -2.46 -10.72
C VAL A 66 0.35 -3.61 -11.35
N GLN A 67 -0.03 -3.41 -12.61
CA GLN A 67 -0.63 -4.43 -13.45
C GLN A 67 0.42 -4.89 -14.46
N CYS A 68 0.55 -6.19 -14.63
CA CYS A 68 1.41 -6.83 -15.62
C CYS A 68 0.58 -7.87 -16.37
N ALA A 69 0.61 -7.85 -17.69
CA ALA A 69 -0.16 -8.75 -18.54
C ALA A 69 0.68 -9.20 -19.72
N SER A 70 0.37 -10.37 -20.25
CA SER A 70 1.13 -10.91 -21.37
C SER A 70 0.84 -10.13 -22.65
N LYS A 71 1.81 -10.08 -23.56
CA LYS A 71 1.58 -9.57 -24.92
C LYS A 71 0.88 -10.59 -25.80
N GLU A 72 1.12 -11.87 -25.57
CA GLU A 72 0.52 -12.96 -26.34
C GLU A 72 -0.60 -13.60 -25.53
N ASN A 73 -1.62 -14.09 -26.22
CA ASN A 73 -2.66 -14.89 -25.57
C ASN A 73 -2.03 -16.20 -25.07
N ASP A 74 -2.40 -16.64 -23.86
CA ASP A 74 -1.95 -17.89 -23.22
C ASP A 74 -0.46 -17.99 -22.81
N SER A 75 0.28 -16.89 -22.80
CA SER A 75 1.61 -16.83 -22.18
C SER A 75 1.56 -16.33 -20.74
N ASP A 76 2.48 -16.83 -19.93
CA ASP A 76 2.60 -16.45 -18.54
C ASP A 76 3.29 -15.10 -18.39
N THR A 77 2.89 -14.36 -17.37
CA THR A 77 3.61 -13.18 -16.90
C THR A 77 4.16 -13.33 -15.51
N TYR A 78 5.25 -12.61 -15.28
CA TYR A 78 5.98 -12.58 -14.03
C TYR A 78 6.37 -11.15 -13.69
N ILE A 79 6.07 -10.72 -12.47
CA ILE A 79 6.60 -9.47 -11.93
C ILE A 79 7.87 -9.78 -11.15
N GLN A 80 9.02 -9.37 -11.66
CA GLN A 80 10.31 -9.52 -11.00
C GLN A 80 10.63 -8.27 -10.16
N PHE A 81 10.98 -8.46 -8.89
CA PHE A 81 11.48 -7.37 -8.04
C PHE A 81 13.00 -7.28 -8.11
N ASN A 82 13.53 -6.04 -8.12
CA ASN A 82 14.94 -5.73 -7.93
C ASN A 82 15.89 -6.58 -8.80
N LYS A 83 15.59 -6.75 -10.09
CA LYS A 83 16.41 -7.51 -11.06
C LYS A 83 16.67 -8.99 -10.71
N GLY A 84 15.81 -9.64 -9.92
CA GLY A 84 15.90 -11.10 -9.72
C GLY A 84 15.75 -11.60 -8.28
N ARG A 85 15.40 -10.74 -7.33
CA ARG A 85 14.99 -11.19 -5.99
C ARG A 85 13.48 -11.44 -5.98
N LYS A 86 13.10 -12.69 -6.30
CA LYS A 86 11.77 -13.31 -6.10
C LYS A 86 10.58 -12.52 -6.66
N GLY A 87 10.27 -12.71 -7.94
CA GLY A 87 8.95 -12.38 -8.48
C GLY A 87 7.90 -13.45 -8.17
N LEU A 88 6.65 -13.05 -7.93
CA LEU A 88 5.56 -13.96 -7.55
C LEU A 88 4.64 -14.27 -8.74
N PHE A 89 4.32 -15.57 -8.86
CA PHE A 89 3.31 -16.27 -9.66
C PHE A 89 3.46 -16.18 -11.18
N ALA A 90 3.15 -17.28 -11.86
CA ALA A 90 2.88 -17.32 -13.30
C ALA A 90 1.38 -17.10 -13.48
N ALA A 91 0.99 -16.05 -14.20
CA ALA A 91 -0.41 -15.87 -14.60
C ALA A 91 -0.49 -15.03 -15.87
N VAL A 92 -1.56 -15.19 -16.65
CA VAL A 92 -1.84 -14.39 -17.85
C VAL A 92 -1.92 -12.88 -17.52
N GLN A 93 -2.44 -12.54 -16.35
CA GLN A 93 -2.51 -11.18 -15.82
C GLN A 93 -2.27 -11.15 -14.32
N GLN A 94 -1.49 -10.19 -13.87
CA GLN A 94 -1.12 -9.97 -12.47
C GLN A 94 -1.41 -8.55 -12.04
N THR A 95 -1.90 -8.40 -10.81
CA THR A 95 -2.01 -7.11 -10.15
C THR A 95 -1.39 -7.23 -8.77
N ILE A 96 -0.42 -6.37 -8.48
CA ILE A 96 0.19 -6.27 -7.15
C ILE A 96 -0.01 -4.87 -6.59
N GLN A 97 0.10 -4.76 -5.27
CA GLN A 97 0.13 -3.50 -4.56
C GLN A 97 1.44 -3.37 -3.80
N LEU A 98 2.07 -2.20 -3.95
CA LEU A 98 3.20 -1.77 -3.15
C LEU A 98 2.72 -0.72 -2.17
N PHE A 99 3.21 -0.79 -0.95
CA PHE A 99 2.85 0.13 0.13
C PHE A 99 4.07 0.98 0.48
N CYS A 100 3.92 2.30 0.47
CA CYS A 100 4.97 3.20 0.93
C CYS A 100 4.99 3.16 2.47
N ASN A 101 6.13 2.81 3.04
CA ASN A 101 6.29 2.71 4.49
C ASN A 101 6.68 4.06 5.12
N GLU A 102 6.78 4.10 6.44
CA GLU A 102 7.09 5.32 7.19
C GLU A 102 8.50 5.88 6.93
N GLU A 103 9.39 5.08 6.38
CA GLU A 103 10.75 5.48 5.96
C GLU A 103 10.81 6.01 4.53
N GLY A 104 9.68 6.04 3.80
CA GLY A 104 9.65 6.43 2.39
C GLY A 104 10.19 5.39 1.43
N LYS A 105 10.06 4.10 1.79
CA LYS A 105 10.43 2.96 0.95
C LYS A 105 9.19 2.18 0.53
N TRP A 106 9.22 1.61 -0.67
CA TRP A 106 8.15 0.72 -1.12
C TRP A 106 8.32 -0.68 -0.57
N GLU A 107 7.21 -1.25 -0.11
CA GLU A 107 7.14 -2.61 0.38
C GLU A 107 6.09 -3.39 -0.39
N PHE A 108 6.50 -4.52 -0.94
CA PHE A 108 5.57 -5.57 -1.35
C PHE A 108 5.28 -6.45 -0.13
N ARG A 109 4.00 -6.70 0.14
CA ARG A 109 3.53 -7.49 1.29
C ARG A 109 2.68 -8.66 0.81
N HIS A 110 3.10 -9.88 1.12
CA HIS A 110 2.36 -11.09 0.79
C HIS A 110 2.51 -12.15 1.89
N SER A 111 1.40 -12.54 2.51
CA SER A 111 1.37 -13.36 3.73
C SER A 111 2.32 -12.84 4.82
N ARG A 112 3.45 -13.52 5.05
CA ARG A 112 4.47 -13.13 6.05
C ARG A 112 5.72 -12.52 5.43
N LEU A 113 5.76 -12.42 4.11
CA LEU A 113 6.87 -11.83 3.37
C LEU A 113 6.63 -10.33 3.17
N THR A 114 7.59 -9.54 3.64
CA THR A 114 7.71 -8.12 3.31
C THR A 114 9.02 -7.93 2.55
N LEU A 115 8.96 -7.35 1.36
CA LEU A 115 10.12 -7.10 0.52
C LEU A 115 10.19 -5.61 0.17
N THR A 116 11.33 -4.97 0.41
CA THR A 116 11.58 -3.63 -0.10
C THR A 116 11.79 -3.66 -1.61
N VAL A 117 11.02 -2.85 -2.35
CA VAL A 117 11.04 -2.80 -3.82
C VAL A 117 11.63 -1.47 -4.29
N ASN A 118 12.71 -1.55 -5.07
CA ASN A 118 13.37 -0.40 -5.67
C ASN A 118 13.13 -0.33 -7.18
N SER A 119 12.97 -1.48 -7.82
CA SER A 119 12.59 -1.58 -9.23
C SER A 119 11.77 -2.83 -9.50
N LEU A 120 11.03 -2.79 -10.60
CA LEU A 120 10.16 -3.85 -11.09
C LEU A 120 10.52 -4.18 -12.53
N THR A 121 10.32 -5.43 -12.94
CA THR A 121 10.31 -5.81 -14.35
C THR A 121 9.08 -6.65 -14.59
N CYS A 122 8.28 -6.29 -15.60
CA CYS A 122 7.14 -7.09 -16.05
C CYS A 122 7.60 -7.97 -17.20
N LEU A 123 7.66 -9.28 -16.99
CA LEU A 123 8.14 -10.27 -17.96
C LEU A 123 6.96 -11.06 -18.53
N SER A 124 7.09 -11.43 -19.80
CA SER A 124 6.17 -12.26 -20.59
C SER A 124 6.97 -13.42 -21.16
N THR A 125 6.49 -14.65 -21.04
CA THR A 125 7.24 -15.86 -21.45
C THR A 125 6.47 -16.78 -22.36
#